data_AF-A0A926E3K7-F1
#
_entry.id   AF-A0A926E3K7-F1
#
_cell.length_a   1.000
_cell.length_b   1.000
_cell.length_c   1.000
_cell.angle_alpha   90.00
_cell.angle_beta   90.00
_cell.angle_gamma   90.00
#
_symmetry.space_group_name_H-M   'P 1'
#
loop_
_entity.id
_entity.type
_entity.pdbx_description
1 polymer ?
#
loop_
_entity_poly.entity_id
_entity_poly.type
_entity_poly.pdbx_seq_one_letter_code
_entity_poly.pdbx_strand_id
1 'polypeptide(L)'
;MEKITYTAAQETSAAKPAAKSFASGLNFYKLFWIFFIGSFAGVVIETLYWFLTRHRFESRSGLIYGPFNLVYGFGALFITLGLYWLIHKNVLFIAAGGFVLGGFCEFMCSWVQEMLFGTVSWEYSGSPMSIQGRINLKYCIFWAVLAVVWMKLLFPALSGLIEKIPGRVGKPLTWILLVFMILNSLISGMAVARMSARYREILPRNSVEVFLDKHYPDELMKKVYPNMMFVSDKP
;
A
#
# COMPACT_ATOMS: atom_id res chain seq x y z
N MET A 1 4.54 -8.78 73.20
CA MET A 1 4.13 -7.48 72.65
C MET A 1 5.44 -6.71 72.48
N GLU A 2 5.99 -6.51 71.29
CA GLU A 2 5.45 -5.67 70.22
C GLU A 2 6.09 -6.05 68.88
N LYS A 3 5.35 -5.80 67.81
CA LYS A 3 5.56 -6.24 66.43
C LYS A 3 6.32 -5.16 65.65
N ILE A 4 7.20 -5.60 64.76
CA ILE A 4 7.46 -5.02 63.42
C ILE A 4 8.17 -3.65 63.38
N THR A 5 9.41 -3.62 62.87
CA THR A 5 9.81 -2.61 61.88
C THR A 5 10.89 -3.18 60.94
N TYR A 6 10.46 -4.01 59.99
CA TYR A 6 11.22 -4.34 58.79
C TYR A 6 10.83 -3.34 57.69
N THR A 7 11.42 -2.14 57.65
CA THR A 7 11.25 -1.26 56.48
C THR A 7 12.40 -0.25 56.33
N ALA A 8 13.62 -0.72 56.10
CA ALA A 8 14.65 0.12 55.49
C ALA A 8 14.58 -0.08 53.98
N ALA A 9 13.72 0.76 53.38
CA ALA A 9 13.67 1.18 51.98
C ALA A 9 14.53 0.41 50.97
N GLN A 10 13.87 -0.47 50.21
CA GLN A 10 14.19 -0.66 48.81
C GLN A 10 14.02 0.69 48.10
N GLU A 11 15.12 1.38 47.82
CA GLU A 11 15.15 2.37 46.75
C GLU A 11 15.00 1.62 45.43
N THR A 12 13.75 1.33 45.07
CA THR A 12 13.39 0.89 43.73
C THR A 12 13.73 2.06 42.80
N SER A 13 14.88 1.94 42.13
CA SER A 13 15.25 2.74 40.96
C SER A 13 14.01 2.93 40.10
N ALA A 14 13.41 4.12 40.15
CA ALA A 14 12.36 4.53 39.25
C ALA A 14 12.95 4.53 37.84
N ALA A 15 12.79 3.42 37.13
CA ALA A 15 13.13 3.30 35.73
C ALA A 15 12.46 4.48 35.00
N LYS A 16 13.27 5.37 34.42
CA LYS A 16 12.79 6.41 33.51
C LYS A 16 11.78 5.76 32.56
N PRO A 17 10.56 6.30 32.41
CA PRO A 17 9.60 5.73 31.47
C PRO A 17 10.29 5.68 30.10
N ALA A 18 10.43 4.48 29.54
CA ALA A 18 11.04 4.29 28.23
C ALA A 18 10.40 5.29 27.27
N ALA A 19 11.23 6.15 26.66
CA ALA A 19 10.73 7.19 25.78
C ALA A 19 9.83 6.57 24.72
N LYS A 20 8.53 6.93 24.73
CA LYS A 20 7.55 6.40 23.77
C LYS A 20 8.09 6.63 22.35
N SER A 21 8.22 5.56 21.56
CA SER A 21 8.68 5.64 20.17
C SER A 21 7.82 6.64 19.39
N PHE A 22 8.41 7.32 18.40
CA PHE A 22 7.67 8.29 17.56
C PHE A 22 6.51 7.63 16.79
N ALA A 23 6.59 6.31 16.60
CA ALA A 23 5.58 5.47 15.98
C ALA A 23 4.82 4.62 17.01
N SER A 24 4.69 5.03 18.28
CA SER A 24 3.88 4.27 19.25
C SER A 24 2.39 4.26 18.87
N GLY A 25 1.75 3.09 18.94
CA GLY A 25 0.31 2.91 18.63
C GLY A 25 -0.03 3.11 17.14
N LEU A 26 -1.31 3.34 16.83
CA LEU A 26 -1.76 3.73 15.49
C LEU A 26 -1.73 5.26 15.36
N ASN A 27 -0.55 5.81 15.08
CA ASN A 27 -0.38 7.25 14.85
C ASN A 27 -0.02 7.53 13.39
N PHE A 28 -0.10 8.80 12.99
CA PHE A 28 0.19 9.23 11.62
C PHE A 28 1.54 8.71 11.10
N TYR A 29 2.60 8.79 11.89
CA TYR A 29 3.93 8.33 11.49
C TYR A 29 3.94 6.82 11.23
N LYS A 30 3.33 6.02 12.11
CA LYS A 30 3.23 4.57 11.88
C LYS A 30 2.45 4.26 10.61
N LEU A 31 1.29 4.89 10.42
CA LEU A 31 0.47 4.68 9.24
C LEU A 31 1.24 5.05 7.96
N PHE A 32 1.93 6.19 7.94
CA PHE A 32 2.78 6.57 6.81
C PHE A 32 3.87 5.53 6.53
N TRP A 33 4.57 5.04 7.55
CA TRP A 33 5.61 4.03 7.35
C TRP A 33 5.05 2.68 6.90
N ILE A 34 3.88 2.28 7.39
CA ILE A 34 3.16 1.10 6.91
C ILE A 34 2.81 1.25 5.42
N PHE A 35 2.27 2.40 5.04
CA PHE A 35 1.97 2.72 3.66
C PHE A 35 3.23 2.69 2.78
N PHE A 36 4.28 3.40 3.18
CA PHE A 36 5.50 3.54 2.41
C PHE A 36 6.21 2.19 2.23
N ILE A 37 6.40 1.45 3.33
CA ILE A 37 7.03 0.13 3.28
C ILE A 37 6.13 -0.86 2.54
N GLY A 38 4.81 -0.81 2.73
CA GLY A 38 3.85 -1.65 2.01
C GLY A 38 3.89 -1.41 0.50
N SER A 39 3.97 -0.15 0.08
CA SER A 39 4.09 0.25 -1.34
C SER A 39 5.36 -0.29 -2.00
N PHE A 40 6.47 -0.36 -1.27
CA PHE A 40 7.73 -0.90 -1.77
C PHE A 40 7.76 -2.43 -1.71
N ALA A 41 7.46 -3.00 -0.53
CA ALA A 41 7.52 -4.43 -0.28
C ALA A 41 6.57 -5.22 -1.18
N GLY A 42 5.37 -4.70 -1.45
CA GLY A 42 4.43 -5.33 -2.39
C GLY A 42 5.02 -5.48 -3.79
N VAL A 43 5.68 -4.44 -4.31
CA VAL A 43 6.35 -4.49 -5.63
C VAL A 43 7.48 -5.51 -5.63
N VAL A 44 8.31 -5.52 -4.58
CA VAL A 44 9.43 -6.47 -4.46
C VAL A 44 8.92 -7.90 -4.40
N ILE A 45 7.91 -8.18 -3.57
CA ILE A 45 7.32 -9.53 -3.43
C ILE A 45 6.72 -9.98 -4.76
N GLU A 46 5.94 -9.13 -5.44
CA GLU A 46 5.31 -9.53 -6.71
C GLU A 46 6.33 -9.71 -7.83
N THR A 47 7.35 -8.84 -7.89
CA THR A 47 8.44 -8.97 -8.86
C THR A 47 9.22 -10.26 -8.63
N LEU A 48 9.54 -10.60 -7.37
CA LEU A 48 10.21 -11.86 -7.02
C LEU A 48 9.33 -13.07 -7.36
N TYR A 49 8.03 -13.01 -7.07
CA TYR A 49 7.10 -14.08 -7.42
C TYR A 49 7.08 -14.34 -8.94
N TRP A 50 7.00 -13.29 -9.76
CA TRP A 50 7.05 -13.42 -11.22
C TRP A 50 8.41 -13.91 -11.72
N PHE A 51 9.50 -13.41 -11.14
CA PHE A 51 10.85 -13.84 -11.50
C PHE A 51 11.05 -15.34 -11.21
N LEU A 52 10.60 -15.83 -10.05
CA LEU A 52 10.75 -17.23 -9.65
C LEU A 52 9.81 -18.16 -10.43
N THR A 53 8.60 -17.72 -10.75
CA THR A 53 7.60 -18.58 -11.42
C THR A 53 7.69 -18.57 -12.94
N ARG A 54 8.13 -17.46 -13.54
CA ARG A 54 8.07 -17.25 -15.00
C ARG A 54 9.39 -16.78 -15.60
N HIS A 55 10.44 -16.60 -14.81
CA HIS A 55 11.79 -16.19 -15.26
C HIS A 55 11.80 -14.90 -16.10
N ARG A 56 10.85 -14.00 -15.85
CA ARG A 56 10.73 -12.70 -16.54
C ARG A 56 10.79 -11.56 -15.53
N PHE A 57 11.50 -10.50 -15.89
CA PHE A 57 11.48 -9.24 -15.17
C PHE A 57 10.41 -8.33 -15.77
N GLU A 58 9.32 -8.16 -15.04
CA GLU A 58 8.26 -7.23 -15.39
C GLU A 58 8.10 -6.20 -14.26
N SER A 59 8.01 -4.92 -14.63
CA SER A 59 7.71 -3.87 -13.67
C SER A 59 6.30 -4.06 -13.11
N ARG A 60 6.21 -4.15 -11.78
CA ARG A 60 4.96 -4.08 -11.02
C ARG A 60 4.82 -2.76 -10.26
N SER A 61 5.63 -1.77 -10.67
CA SER A 61 5.59 -0.43 -10.09
C SER A 61 4.31 0.30 -10.51
N GLY A 62 3.68 0.97 -9.55
CA GLY A 62 2.57 1.89 -9.80
C GLY A 62 3.04 3.33 -10.01
N LEU A 63 4.30 3.63 -9.69
CA LEU A 63 4.90 4.95 -9.81
C LEU A 63 6.12 4.91 -10.71
N ILE A 64 6.39 6.04 -11.38
CA ILE A 64 7.52 6.18 -12.30
C ILE A 64 8.85 6.16 -11.55
N TYR A 65 8.94 6.88 -10.42
CA TYR A 65 10.20 7.00 -9.69
C TYR A 65 10.32 5.97 -8.57
N GLY A 66 11.04 4.89 -8.86
CA GLY A 66 11.31 3.80 -7.93
C GLY A 66 10.21 2.74 -7.88
N PRO A 67 10.47 1.58 -7.26
CA PRO A 67 9.57 0.44 -7.24
C PRO A 67 8.48 0.60 -6.16
N PHE A 68 7.58 1.56 -6.37
CA PHE A 68 6.48 1.83 -5.44
C PHE A 68 5.15 1.62 -6.15
N ASN A 69 4.24 0.93 -5.48
CA ASN A 69 2.86 0.81 -5.94
C ASN A 69 1.91 1.24 -4.82
N LEU A 70 1.13 2.29 -5.09
CA LEU A 70 0.22 2.87 -4.12
C LEU A 70 -0.87 1.89 -3.68
N VAL A 71 -1.29 0.99 -4.58
CA VAL A 71 -2.34 0.00 -4.28
C VAL A 71 -1.92 -0.91 -3.14
N TYR A 72 -0.66 -1.37 -3.11
CA TYR A 72 -0.17 -2.22 -2.01
C TYR A 72 -0.05 -1.44 -0.69
N GLY A 73 0.42 -0.19 -0.74
CA GLY A 73 0.54 0.65 0.45
C GLY A 73 -0.83 1.01 1.05
N PHE A 74 -1.79 1.40 0.20
CA PHE A 74 -3.16 1.66 0.63
C PHE A 74 -3.85 0.36 1.07
N GLY A 75 -3.63 -0.77 0.41
CA GLY A 75 -4.14 -2.07 0.84
C GLY A 75 -3.66 -2.43 2.25
N ALA A 76 -2.38 -2.25 2.54
CA ALA A 76 -1.82 -2.42 3.88
C ALA A 76 -2.47 -1.49 4.91
N LEU A 77 -2.69 -0.21 4.56
CA LEU A 77 -3.41 0.74 5.43
C LEU A 77 -4.86 0.32 5.68
N PHE A 78 -5.60 -0.03 4.63
CA PHE A 78 -7.01 -0.40 4.74
C PHE A 78 -7.18 -1.63 5.62
N ILE A 79 -6.42 -2.70 5.37
CA ILE A 79 -6.46 -3.91 6.20
C ILE A 79 -6.08 -3.57 7.64
N THR A 80 -5.02 -2.78 7.84
CA THR A 80 -4.59 -2.39 9.19
C THR A 80 -5.70 -1.61 9.90
N LEU A 81 -6.18 -0.50 9.33
CA LEU A 81 -7.18 0.36 9.97
C LEU A 81 -8.52 -0.36 10.17
N GLY A 82 -8.96 -1.13 9.18
CA GLY A 82 -10.24 -1.82 9.21
C GLY A 82 -10.27 -3.04 10.13
N LEU A 83 -9.14 -3.72 10.33
CA LEU A 83 -9.06 -4.96 11.12
C LEU A 83 -8.22 -4.85 12.39
N TYR A 84 -7.63 -3.69 12.71
CA TYR A 84 -6.82 -3.52 13.93
C TYR A 84 -7.60 -3.89 15.19
N TRP A 85 -8.88 -3.53 15.27
CA TRP A 85 -9.76 -3.87 16.39
C TRP A 85 -10.04 -5.38 16.51
N LEU A 86 -9.81 -6.16 15.44
CA LEU A 86 -9.93 -7.61 15.39
C LEU A 86 -8.61 -8.35 15.62
N ILE A 87 -7.48 -7.66 15.81
CA ILE A 87 -6.14 -8.29 15.83
C ILE A 87 -6.00 -9.38 16.91
N HIS A 88 -6.68 -9.24 18.05
CA HIS A 88 -6.69 -10.22 19.15
C HIS A 88 -7.86 -11.23 19.08
N LYS A 89 -8.75 -11.10 18.10
CA LYS A 89 -9.88 -12.02 17.91
C LYS A 89 -9.44 -13.29 17.16
N ASN A 90 -10.37 -14.22 17.05
CA ASN A 90 -10.21 -15.46 16.29
C ASN A 90 -9.88 -15.14 14.82
N VAL A 91 -9.00 -15.95 14.23
CA VAL A 91 -8.57 -15.90 12.83
C VAL A 91 -9.76 -15.83 11.87
N LEU A 92 -10.87 -16.53 12.17
CA LEU A 92 -12.06 -16.52 11.32
C LEU A 92 -12.67 -15.12 11.16
N PHE A 93 -12.68 -14.30 12.22
CA PHE A 93 -13.19 -12.92 12.13
C PHE A 93 -12.28 -12.02 11.29
N ILE A 94 -10.97 -12.21 11.40
CA ILE A 94 -10.00 -11.47 10.58
C ILE A 94 -10.12 -11.88 9.11
N ALA A 95 -10.29 -13.17 8.83
CA ALA A 95 -10.51 -13.69 7.48
C ALA A 95 -11.82 -13.15 6.88
N ALA A 96 -12.92 -13.20 7.63
CA ALA A 96 -14.20 -12.66 7.17
C ALA A 96 -14.14 -11.13 6.93
N GLY A 97 -13.49 -10.39 7.82
CA GLY A 97 -13.25 -8.96 7.63
C GLY A 97 -12.37 -8.68 6.42
N GLY A 98 -11.30 -9.45 6.23
CA GLY A 98 -10.41 -9.36 5.07
C GLY A 98 -11.09 -9.67 3.75
N PHE A 99 -12.00 -10.66 3.74
CA PHE A 99 -12.80 -11.00 2.58
C PHE A 99 -13.65 -9.80 2.10
N VAL A 100 -14.40 -9.20 3.03
CA VAL A 100 -15.30 -8.08 2.73
C VAL A 100 -14.50 -6.82 2.39
N LEU A 101 -13.52 -6.48 3.23
CA LEU A 101 -12.76 -5.26 3.08
C LEU A 101 -11.85 -5.29 1.85
N GLY A 102 -11.23 -6.45 1.56
CA GLY A 102 -10.43 -6.65 0.36
C GLY A 102 -11.26 -6.49 -0.91
N GLY A 103 -12.42 -7.15 -0.97
CA GLY A 103 -13.36 -6.97 -2.09
C GLY A 103 -13.81 -5.51 -2.25
N PHE A 104 -14.13 -4.83 -1.14
CA PHE A 104 -14.49 -3.41 -1.20
C PHE A 104 -13.35 -2.53 -1.73
N CYS A 105 -12.12 -2.74 -1.25
CA CYS A 105 -10.95 -1.97 -1.69
C CYS A 105 -10.63 -2.20 -3.17
N GLU A 106 -10.72 -3.45 -3.63
CA GLU A 106 -10.47 -3.82 -5.02
C GLU A 106 -11.51 -3.20 -5.95
N PHE A 107 -12.79 -3.23 -5.56
CA PHE A 107 -13.85 -2.54 -6.30
C PHE A 107 -13.60 -1.04 -6.38
N MET A 108 -13.31 -0.39 -5.25
CA MET A 108 -13.07 1.05 -5.19
C MET A 108 -11.84 1.46 -5.99
N CYS A 109 -10.74 0.69 -5.93
CA CYS A 109 -9.53 0.99 -6.70
C CYS A 109 -9.79 0.92 -8.21
N SER A 110 -10.50 -0.13 -8.66
CA SER A 110 -10.90 -0.27 -10.06
C SER A 110 -11.79 0.89 -10.52
N TRP A 111 -12.78 1.26 -9.71
CA TRP A 111 -13.72 2.34 -10.03
C TRP A 111 -13.04 3.71 -10.10
N VAL A 112 -12.20 4.04 -9.12
CA VAL A 112 -11.44 5.30 -9.09
C VAL A 112 -10.48 5.39 -10.27
N GLN A 113 -9.75 4.31 -10.59
CA GLN A 113 -8.83 4.29 -11.72
C GLN A 113 -9.56 4.52 -13.05
N GLU A 114 -10.72 3.88 -13.22
CA GLU A 114 -11.54 4.04 -14.41
C GLU A 114 -12.04 5.48 -14.56
N MET A 115 -12.55 6.09 -13.47
CA MET A 115 -13.03 7.47 -13.50
C MET A 115 -11.94 8.50 -13.75
N LEU A 116 -10.76 8.34 -13.15
CA LEU A 116 -9.67 9.32 -13.25
C LEU A 116 -8.87 9.19 -14.54
N PHE A 117 -8.63 7.96 -15.00
CA PHE A 117 -7.66 7.70 -16.07
C PHE A 117 -8.28 7.01 -17.30
N GLY A 118 -9.49 6.47 -17.20
CA GLY A 118 -10.09 5.67 -18.28
C GLY A 118 -9.32 4.36 -18.52
N THR A 119 -8.64 3.85 -17.52
CA THR A 119 -7.87 2.60 -17.58
C THR A 119 -8.29 1.66 -16.46
N VAL A 120 -8.02 0.37 -16.64
CA VAL A 120 -8.17 -0.64 -15.58
C VAL A 120 -6.88 -1.43 -15.43
N SER A 121 -6.56 -1.78 -14.19
CA SER A 121 -5.39 -2.63 -13.87
C SER A 121 -5.73 -4.12 -13.89
N TRP A 122 -7.01 -4.47 -13.79
CA TRP A 122 -7.50 -5.85 -13.86
C TRP A 122 -8.93 -5.88 -14.39
N GLU A 123 -9.31 -7.01 -14.99
CA GLU A 123 -10.63 -7.26 -15.56
C GLU A 123 -10.99 -8.73 -15.33
N TYR A 124 -12.11 -8.98 -14.65
CA TYR A 124 -12.53 -10.31 -14.19
C TYR A 124 -13.87 -10.77 -14.78
N SER A 125 -14.41 -10.11 -15.80
CA SER A 125 -15.75 -10.40 -16.35
C SER A 125 -15.96 -11.88 -16.77
N GLY A 126 -14.89 -12.64 -17.03
CA GLY A 126 -14.95 -14.09 -17.32
C GLY A 126 -14.76 -15.03 -16.13
N SER A 127 -14.65 -14.53 -14.89
CA SER A 127 -14.32 -15.35 -13.71
C SER A 127 -15.55 -15.61 -12.82
N PRO A 128 -15.63 -16.76 -12.10
CA PRO A 128 -16.83 -17.14 -11.34
C PRO A 128 -17.20 -16.14 -10.25
N MET A 129 -18.47 -15.71 -10.18
CA MET A 129 -18.95 -14.68 -9.23
C MET A 129 -18.19 -13.35 -9.34
N SER A 130 -17.89 -12.92 -10.57
CA SER A 130 -17.39 -11.57 -10.82
C SER A 130 -18.51 -10.54 -10.65
N ILE A 131 -18.24 -9.43 -9.95
CA ILE A 131 -19.16 -8.29 -9.88
C ILE A 131 -18.62 -7.17 -10.75
N GLN A 132 -19.34 -6.85 -11.84
CA GLN A 132 -18.98 -5.84 -12.84
C GLN A 132 -17.57 -5.99 -13.45
N GLY A 133 -16.99 -7.20 -13.41
CA GLY A 133 -15.61 -7.42 -13.84
C GLY A 133 -14.54 -6.82 -12.92
N ARG A 134 -14.93 -6.19 -11.80
CA ARG A 134 -14.00 -5.45 -10.91
C ARG A 134 -13.50 -6.27 -9.74
N ILE A 135 -14.34 -7.17 -9.23
CA ILE A 135 -14.03 -8.07 -8.11
C ILE A 135 -14.47 -9.48 -8.45
N ASN A 136 -13.82 -10.46 -7.81
CA ASN A 136 -14.13 -11.87 -7.98
C ASN A 136 -13.99 -12.62 -6.66
N LEU A 137 -14.79 -13.67 -6.45
CA LEU A 137 -14.74 -14.48 -5.24
C LEU A 137 -13.33 -15.01 -4.91
N LYS A 138 -12.59 -15.48 -5.91
CA LYS A 138 -11.24 -16.03 -5.73
C LYS A 138 -10.30 -15.01 -5.08
N TYR A 139 -10.35 -13.76 -5.54
CA TYR A 139 -9.53 -12.68 -4.98
C TYR A 139 -10.04 -12.25 -3.61
N CYS A 140 -11.36 -12.23 -3.37
CA CYS A 140 -11.88 -12.02 -2.01
C CYS A 140 -11.38 -13.08 -1.00
N ILE A 141 -11.30 -14.35 -1.40
CA ILE A 141 -10.70 -15.41 -0.56
C ILE A 141 -9.20 -15.17 -0.36
N PHE A 142 -8.49 -14.77 -1.42
CA PHE A 142 -7.07 -14.41 -1.32
C PHE A 142 -6.86 -13.27 -0.31
N TRP A 143 -7.68 -12.23 -0.37
CA TRP A 143 -7.67 -11.12 0.59
C TRP A 143 -7.99 -11.57 2.02
N ALA A 144 -8.87 -12.55 2.20
CA ALA A 144 -9.16 -13.13 3.52
C ALA A 144 -7.90 -13.74 4.14
N VAL A 145 -7.17 -14.56 3.37
CA VAL A 145 -5.90 -15.17 3.82
C VAL A 145 -4.83 -14.12 4.04
N LEU A 146 -4.68 -13.18 3.09
CA LEU A 146 -3.70 -12.11 3.19
C LEU A 146 -3.94 -11.23 4.41
N ALA A 147 -5.20 -10.92 4.75
CA ALA A 147 -5.54 -10.17 5.95
C ALA A 147 -5.13 -10.90 7.23
N VAL A 148 -5.32 -12.22 7.30
CA VAL A 148 -4.87 -13.02 8.45
C VAL A 148 -3.35 -12.96 8.57
N VAL A 149 -2.62 -13.24 7.48
CA VAL A 149 -1.15 -13.21 7.45
C VAL A 149 -0.65 -11.82 7.81
N TRP A 150 -1.27 -10.78 7.26
CA TRP A 150 -0.93 -9.40 7.55
C TRP A 150 -1.12 -9.08 9.02
N MET A 151 -2.32 -9.28 9.57
CA MET A 151 -2.64 -8.87 10.94
C MET A 151 -1.91 -9.68 12.01
N LYS A 152 -1.67 -10.97 11.79
CA LYS A 152 -1.04 -11.85 12.79
C LYS A 152 0.49 -11.88 12.70
N LEU A 153 1.07 -11.67 11.51
CA LEU A 153 2.51 -11.85 11.29
C LEU A 153 3.19 -10.56 10.80
N LEU A 154 2.74 -10.02 9.67
CA LEU A 154 3.46 -8.93 9.00
C LEU A 154 3.33 -7.59 9.74
N PHE A 155 2.12 -7.22 10.15
CA PHE A 155 1.86 -5.96 10.86
C PHE A 155 2.60 -5.90 12.21
N PRO A 156 2.57 -6.91 13.09
CA PRO A 156 3.36 -6.87 14.33
C PRO A 156 4.86 -6.76 14.08
N ALA A 157 5.41 -7.52 13.12
CA ALA A 157 6.82 -7.47 12.78
C ALA A 157 7.22 -6.09 12.21
N LEU A 158 6.42 -5.55 11.29
CA LEU A 158 6.62 -4.25 10.68
C LEU A 158 6.49 -3.12 11.72
N SER A 159 5.47 -3.18 12.57
CA SER A 159 5.28 -2.24 13.68
C SER A 159 6.50 -2.22 14.59
N GLY A 160 7.02 -3.39 14.97
CA GLY A 160 8.22 -3.50 15.79
C GLY A 160 9.48 -2.95 15.09
N LEU A 161 9.59 -3.11 13.78
CA LEU A 161 10.70 -2.55 13.00
C LEU A 161 10.63 -1.01 12.92
N ILE A 162 9.44 -0.46 12.66
CA ILE A 162 9.23 0.99 12.60
C ILE A 162 9.50 1.64 13.96
N GLU A 163 9.06 1.00 15.05
CA GLU A 163 9.26 1.53 16.40
C GLU A 163 10.72 1.57 16.85
N LYS A 164 11.61 0.77 16.24
CA LYS A 164 13.07 0.81 16.48
C LYS A 164 13.74 2.05 15.88
N ILE A 165 13.09 2.74 14.95
CA ILE A 165 13.69 3.92 14.30
C ILE A 165 13.71 5.08 15.32
N PRO A 166 14.89 5.69 15.60
CA PRO A 166 14.98 6.81 16.52
C PRO A 166 14.13 7.99 16.06
N GLY A 167 13.28 8.53 16.92
CA GLY A 167 12.33 9.60 16.56
C GLY A 167 12.97 10.89 16.03
N ARG A 168 14.24 11.15 16.38
CA ARG A 168 15.00 12.30 15.84
C ARG A 168 15.27 12.18 14.33
N VAL A 169 15.40 10.95 13.83
CA VAL A 169 15.59 10.65 12.40
C VAL A 169 14.26 10.30 11.74
N GLY A 170 13.42 9.52 12.42
CA GLY A 170 12.14 9.04 11.88
C GLY A 170 11.19 10.16 11.46
N LYS A 171 11.03 11.21 12.28
CA LYS A 171 10.12 12.33 11.98
C LYS A 171 10.52 13.15 10.74
N PRO A 172 11.74 13.70 10.63
CA PRO A 172 12.13 14.45 9.43
C PRO A 172 12.12 13.56 8.19
N LEU A 173 12.57 12.30 8.32
CA LEU A 173 12.54 11.35 7.21
C LEU A 173 11.12 11.06 6.73
N THR A 174 10.14 10.91 7.63
CA THR A 174 8.72 10.79 7.25
C THR A 174 8.28 11.96 6.37
N TRP A 175 8.59 13.20 6.72
CA TRP A 175 8.18 14.36 5.92
C TRP A 175 8.87 14.42 4.56
N ILE A 176 10.17 14.12 4.49
CA ILE A 176 10.90 14.07 3.22
C ILE A 176 10.30 13.00 2.30
N LEU A 177 10.10 11.79 2.82
CA LEU A 177 9.51 10.68 2.06
C LEU A 177 8.05 10.96 1.68
N LEU A 178 7.28 11.64 2.53
CA LEU A 178 5.91 12.02 2.23
C LEU A 178 5.86 12.98 1.04
N VAL A 179 6.67 14.03 1.05
CA VAL A 179 6.78 14.97 -0.08
C VAL A 179 7.21 14.25 -1.35
N PHE A 180 8.21 13.36 -1.26
CA PHE A 180 8.63 12.52 -2.38
C PHE A 180 7.47 11.69 -2.94
N MET A 181 6.73 10.98 -2.08
CA MET A 181 5.60 10.14 -2.52
C MET A 181 4.49 10.96 -3.16
N ILE A 182 4.18 12.15 -2.64
CA ILE A 182 3.18 13.05 -3.23
C ILE A 182 3.62 13.49 -4.62
N LEU A 183 4.83 14.04 -4.76
CA LEU A 183 5.34 14.52 -6.04
C LEU A 183 5.43 13.39 -7.08
N ASN A 184 5.93 12.22 -6.67
CA ASN A 184 6.02 11.05 -7.54
C ASN A 184 4.63 10.59 -8.00
N SER A 185 3.65 10.59 -7.09
CA SER A 185 2.27 10.21 -7.40
C SER A 185 1.61 11.21 -8.35
N LEU A 186 1.83 12.51 -8.15
CA LEU A 186 1.31 13.57 -9.02
C LEU A 186 1.91 13.47 -10.43
N ILE A 187 3.24 13.35 -10.55
CA ILE A 187 3.91 13.21 -11.85
C ILE A 187 3.47 11.93 -12.55
N SER A 188 3.45 10.80 -11.84
CA SER A 188 3.02 9.51 -12.38
C SER A 188 1.56 9.56 -12.86
N GLY A 189 0.66 10.14 -12.07
CA GLY A 189 -0.75 10.32 -12.43
C GLY A 189 -0.94 11.23 -13.64
N MET A 190 -0.23 12.35 -13.71
CA MET A 190 -0.25 13.24 -14.88
C MET A 190 0.30 12.55 -16.14
N ALA A 191 1.37 11.77 -16.01
CA ALA A 191 1.93 11.01 -17.12
C ALA A 191 0.96 9.94 -17.64
N VAL A 192 0.28 9.20 -16.75
CA VAL A 192 -0.76 8.24 -17.11
C VAL A 192 -1.96 8.94 -17.77
N ALA A 193 -2.43 10.05 -17.21
CA ALA A 193 -3.50 10.85 -17.81
C ALA A 193 -3.12 11.35 -19.21
N ARG A 194 -1.87 11.79 -19.39
CA ARG A 194 -1.37 12.21 -20.69
C ARG A 194 -1.27 11.05 -21.68
N MET A 195 -0.78 9.89 -21.25
CA MET A 195 -0.77 8.66 -22.06
C MET A 195 -2.18 8.27 -22.51
N SER A 196 -3.18 8.36 -21.61
CA SER A 196 -4.60 8.16 -21.94
C SER A 196 -5.17 9.20 -22.91
N ALA A 197 -4.70 10.44 -22.85
CA ALA A 197 -5.06 11.47 -23.83
C ALA A 197 -4.41 11.20 -25.21
N ARG A 198 -3.15 10.76 -25.26
CA ARG A 198 -2.47 10.35 -26.51
C ARG A 198 -3.15 9.17 -27.17
N TYR A 199 -3.57 8.18 -26.37
CA TYR A 199 -4.31 7.02 -26.85
C TYR A 199 -5.64 7.41 -27.53
N ARG A 200 -6.25 8.52 -27.08
CA ARG A 200 -7.47 9.10 -27.67
C ARG A 200 -7.18 10.17 -28.74
N GLU A 201 -5.95 10.23 -29.25
CA GLU A 201 -5.50 11.18 -30.27
C GLU A 201 -5.65 12.66 -29.89
N ILE A 202 -5.67 12.97 -28.58
CA ILE A 202 -5.77 14.35 -28.08
C ILE A 202 -4.37 14.98 -28.04
N LEU A 203 -4.21 16.07 -28.80
CA LEU A 203 -3.01 16.89 -28.85
C LEU A 203 -2.79 17.67 -27.54
N PRO A 204 -1.51 17.96 -27.16
CA PRO A 204 -1.21 18.67 -25.93
C PRO A 204 -1.69 20.12 -26.00
N ARG A 205 -2.31 20.61 -24.92
CA ARG A 205 -2.96 21.93 -24.86
C ARG A 205 -2.15 23.01 -24.16
N ASN A 206 -1.16 22.62 -23.37
CA ASN A 206 -0.36 23.52 -22.56
C ASN A 206 1.10 23.03 -22.45
N SER A 207 1.97 23.88 -21.92
CA SER A 207 3.40 23.58 -21.78
C SER A 207 3.69 22.39 -20.86
N VAL A 208 2.80 22.10 -19.90
CA VAL A 208 2.94 20.94 -19.00
C VAL A 208 2.71 19.64 -19.77
N GLU A 209 1.67 19.56 -20.59
CA GLU A 209 1.38 18.39 -21.42
C GLU A 209 2.47 18.14 -22.46
N VAL A 210 3.02 19.20 -23.07
CA VAL A 210 4.19 19.09 -23.95
C VAL A 210 5.42 18.56 -23.20
N PHE A 211 5.65 19.05 -21.98
CA PHE A 211 6.72 18.55 -21.12
C PHE A 211 6.55 17.05 -20.80
N LEU A 212 5.31 16.63 -20.47
CA LEU A 212 4.98 15.23 -20.18
C LEU A 212 5.14 14.33 -21.40
N ASP A 213 4.78 14.79 -22.60
CA ASP A 213 5.02 14.05 -23.84
C ASP A 213 6.50 13.80 -24.11
N LYS A 214 7.32 14.82 -23.87
CA LYS A 214 8.77 14.75 -24.09
C LYS A 214 9.47 13.87 -23.05
N HIS A 215 9.09 13.96 -21.78
CA HIS A 215 9.79 13.28 -20.68
C HIS A 215 9.22 11.89 -20.37
N TYR A 216 7.93 11.64 -20.65
CA TYR A 216 7.26 10.36 -20.40
C TYR A 216 6.57 9.85 -21.68
N PRO A 217 7.36 9.50 -22.72
CA PRO A 217 6.84 8.94 -23.95
C PRO A 217 6.23 7.55 -23.70
N ASP A 218 5.38 7.09 -24.63
CA ASP A 218 4.65 5.83 -24.48
C ASP A 218 5.56 4.61 -24.32
N GLU A 219 6.76 4.61 -24.91
CA GLU A 219 7.71 3.52 -24.71
C GLU A 219 8.17 3.38 -23.26
N LEU A 220 8.41 4.51 -22.58
CA LEU A 220 8.77 4.51 -21.17
C LEU A 220 7.56 4.07 -20.34
N MET A 221 6.38 4.60 -20.64
CA MET A 221 5.17 4.27 -19.91
C MET A 221 4.81 2.79 -20.03
N LYS A 222 4.95 2.17 -21.21
CA LYS A 222 4.73 0.73 -21.40
C LYS A 222 5.73 -0.14 -20.63
N LYS A 223 6.97 0.32 -20.44
CA LYS A 223 7.97 -0.38 -19.61
C LYS A 223 7.63 -0.29 -18.13
N VAL A 224 7.14 0.86 -17.66
CA VAL A 224 6.76 1.07 -16.26
C VAL A 224 5.44 0.37 -15.93
N TYR A 225 4.46 0.45 -16.85
CA TYR A 225 3.08 -0.02 -16.71
C TYR A 225 2.70 -1.11 -17.73
N PRO A 226 3.40 -2.26 -17.76
CA PRO A 226 3.17 -3.27 -18.80
C PRO A 226 1.79 -3.95 -18.74
N ASN A 227 1.08 -3.85 -17.61
CA ASN A 227 -0.20 -4.51 -17.37
C ASN A 227 -1.42 -3.56 -17.43
N MET A 228 -1.21 -2.28 -17.76
CA MET A 228 -2.31 -1.31 -17.81
C MET A 228 -3.12 -1.49 -19.10
N MET A 229 -4.45 -1.56 -18.99
CA MET A 229 -5.37 -1.66 -20.12
C MET A 229 -6.27 -0.43 -20.22
N PHE A 230 -6.55 0.02 -21.45
CA PHE A 230 -7.54 1.05 -21.70
C PHE A 230 -8.94 0.44 -21.67
N VAL A 231 -9.93 1.21 -21.19
CA VAL A 231 -11.31 0.71 -21.05
C VAL A 231 -11.93 0.33 -22.40
N SER A 232 -11.53 0.99 -23.49
CA SER A 232 -11.94 0.66 -24.86
C SER A 232 -11.49 -0.73 -25.33
N ASP A 233 -10.46 -1.27 -24.70
CA ASP A 233 -9.81 -2.52 -25.11
C ASP A 233 -10.26 -3.69 -24.22
N LYS A 234 -11.25 -3.47 -23.35
CA LYS A 234 -11.87 -4.56 -22.58
C LYS A 234 -12.52 -5.55 -23.56
N PRO A 235 -12.29 -6.87 -23.38
CA PRO A 235 -12.90 -7.89 -24.21
C PRO A 235 -14.41 -8.00 -24.03
#